data_AF-A0A932FUN8-F1
#
_entry.id   AF-A0A932FUN8-F1
#
_cell.length_a   1.000
_cell.length_b   1.000
_cell.length_c   1.000
_cell.angle_alpha   90.00
_cell.angle_beta   90.00
_cell.angle_gamma   90.00
#
_symmetry.space_group_name_H-M   'P 1'
#
loop_
_entity.id
_entity.type
_entity.pdbx_description
1 polymer ?
#
loop_
_entity_poly.entity_id
_entity_poly.type
_entity_poly.pdbx_seq_one_letter_code
_entity_poly.pdbx_strand_id
1 'polypeptide(L)' 'MLEWVGGVPVGRWLVLGIILLPVYVMLIAWFLGKPRDLRLALRGFAILLSMIVVLWGGLFVFSMLLKFVFFSS' A
#
# COMPACT_ATOMS: atom_id res chain seq x y z
N MET A 1 -20.06 -21.12 6.00
CA MET A 1 -19.00 -22.11 5.68
C MET A 1 -18.00 -21.60 4.62
N LEU A 2 -17.62 -20.32 4.69
CA LEU A 2 -16.50 -19.72 3.93
C LEU A 2 -15.78 -18.72 4.83
N GLU A 3 -15.68 -18.99 6.13
CA GLU A 3 -15.10 -18.05 7.10
C GLU A 3 -13.76 -18.51 7.68
N TRP A 4 -13.29 -19.71 7.31
CA TRP A 4 -12.12 -20.36 7.92
C TRP A 4 -11.22 -21.08 6.91
N VAL A 5 -10.30 -20.35 6.30
CA VAL A 5 -9.05 -20.92 5.76
C VAL A 5 -7.93 -20.48 6.70
N GLY A 6 -7.44 -21.38 7.56
CA GLY A 6 -6.23 -21.16 8.37
C GLY A 6 -6.31 -20.06 9.45
N GLY A 7 -7.49 -19.70 9.95
CA GLY A 7 -7.64 -18.70 11.04
C GLY A 7 -7.67 -17.23 10.59
N VAL A 8 -7.79 -16.97 9.29
CA VAL A 8 -7.87 -15.61 8.74
C VAL A 8 -9.25 -15.39 8.08
N PRO A 9 -9.93 -14.27 8.35
CA PRO A 9 -11.21 -13.95 7.71
C PRO A 9 -11.09 -13.93 6.18
N VAL A 10 -12.01 -14.59 5.48
CA VAL A 10 -11.94 -14.74 4.01
C VAL A 10 -11.87 -13.42 3.26
N GLY A 11 -12.56 -12.38 3.74
CA GLY A 11 -12.46 -11.04 3.14
C GLY A 11 -11.04 -10.47 3.13
N ARG A 12 -10.24 -10.75 4.17
CA ARG A 12 -8.84 -10.30 4.26
C ARG A 12 -7.94 -11.05 3.29
N TRP A 13 -8.13 -12.36 3.17
CA TRP A 13 -7.38 -13.20 2.22
C TRP A 13 -7.69 -12.86 0.76
N LEU A 14 -8.95 -12.59 0.46
CA LEU A 14 -9.38 -12.19 -0.88
C LEU A 14 -8.72 -10.86 -1.30
N VAL A 15 -8.77 -9.85 -0.43
CA VAL A 15 -8.21 -8.52 -0.72
C VAL A 15 -6.68 -8.58 -0.78
N LEU A 16 -6.02 -9.08 0.26
CA LEU A 16 -4.56 -9.03 0.34
C LEU A 16 -3.86 -10.07 -0.53
N GLY A 17 -4.51 -11.21 -0.80
CA GLY A 17 -3.96 -12.29 -1.60
C GLY A 17 -4.30 -12.12 -3.09
N ILE A 18 -5.59 -12.19 -3.43
CA ILE A 18 -6.03 -12.29 -4.84
C ILE A 18 -6.08 -10.91 -5.50
N ILE A 19 -6.72 -9.93 -4.86
CA ILE A 19 -6.90 -8.60 -5.46
C ILE A 19 -5.56 -7.85 -5.53
N LEU A 20 -4.70 -7.97 -4.52
CA LEU A 20 -3.37 -7.37 -4.52
C LEU A 20 -2.33 -8.16 -5.33
N LEU A 21 -2.62 -9.40 -5.74
CA LEU A 21 -1.72 -10.24 -6.55
C LEU A 21 -1.07 -9.49 -7.73
N PRO A 22 -1.83 -8.81 -8.62
CA PRO A 22 -1.23 -8.09 -9.76
C PRO A 22 -0.26 -7.00 -9.33
N VAL A 23 -0.49 -6.34 -8.19
CA VAL A 23 0.42 -5.31 -7.66
C VAL A 23 1.74 -5.94 -7.23
N TYR A 24 1.70 -7.08 -6.54
CA TYR A 24 2.93 -7.79 -6.18
C TYR A 24 3.70 -8.26 -7.41
N VAL A 25 3.00 -8.81 -8.41
CA VAL A 25 3.61 -9.24 -9.68
C VAL A 25 4.25 -8.04 -10.39
N MET A 26 3.56 -6.90 -10.46
CA MET A 26 4.09 -5.67 -11.04
C MET A 26 5.35 -5.20 -10.31
N LEU A 27 5.34 -5.16 -8.97
CA LEU A 27 6.49 -4.73 -8.18
C LEU A 27 7.68 -5.67 -8.38
N ILE A 28 7.46 -6.99 -8.36
CA ILE A 28 8.51 -7.99 -8.63
C ILE A 28 9.06 -7.80 -10.04
N ALA A 29 8.19 -7.67 -11.04
CA ALA A 29 8.57 -7.47 -12.44
C ALA A 29 9.34 -6.15 -12.65
N TRP A 30 9.02 -5.09 -11.89
CA TRP A 30 9.74 -3.81 -11.95
C TRP A 30 11.23 -4.00 -11.63
N PHE A 31 11.54 -4.73 -10.56
CA PHE A 31 12.93 -4.90 -10.12
C PHE A 31 13.68 -6.03 -10.85
N LEU A 32 12.96 -7.06 -11.31
CA LEU A 32 13.54 -8.25 -11.96
C LEU A 32 13.48 -8.20 -13.49
N GLY A 33 12.74 -7.26 -14.09
CA GLY A 33 12.59 -7.11 -15.54
C GLY A 33 13.90 -6.74 -16.24
N LYS A 34 14.07 -7.21 -17.48
CA LYS A 34 15.18 -6.84 -18.37
C LYS A 34 14.70 -5.76 -19.36
N PRO A 35 15.52 -4.74 -19.70
CA PRO A 35 16.85 -4.45 -19.17
C PRO A 35 16.80 -3.90 -17.72
N ARG A 36 17.68 -4.42 -16.85
CA ARG A 36 17.70 -4.08 -15.42
C ARG A 36 18.56 -2.85 -15.18
N ASP A 37 17.95 -1.68 -15.00
CA ASP A 37 18.61 -0.48 -14.47
C ASP A 37 18.06 -0.14 -13.07
N LEU A 38 18.86 -0.45 -12.04
CA LEU A 38 18.53 -0.19 -10.65
C LEU A 38 18.32 1.30 -10.35
N ARG A 39 19.03 2.21 -11.02
CA ARG A 39 18.86 3.66 -10.79
C ARG A 39 17.51 4.11 -11.30
N LEU A 40 17.11 3.64 -12.48
CA LEU A 40 15.80 3.96 -13.05
C LEU A 40 14.67 3.35 -12.21
N ALA A 41 14.83 2.09 -11.79
CA ALA A 41 13.86 1.41 -10.94
C ALA A 41 13.66 2.13 -9.59
N LEU A 42 14.76 2.52 -8.92
CA LEU A 42 14.70 3.24 -7.66
C LEU A 42 14.06 4.63 -7.77
N ARG A 43 14.24 5.34 -8.89
CA ARG A 43 13.59 6.65 -9.09
C ARG A 43 12.07 6.51 -9.14
N GLY A 44 11.56 5.56 -9.91
CA GLY A 44 10.12 5.31 -9.97
C GLY A 44 9.56 4.78 -8.65
N PHE A 45 10.30 3.92 -7.96
CA PHE A 45 9.94 3.46 -6.62
C PHE A 45 9.90 4.60 -5.60
N ALA A 46 10.87 5.52 -5.62
CA ALA A 46 10.90 6.68 -4.72
C ALA A 46 9.68 7.59 -4.93
N ILE A 47 9.26 7.79 -6.19
CA ILE A 47 8.04 8.53 -6.51
C ILE A 47 6.82 7.82 -5.92
N LEU A 48 6.66 6.51 -6.18
CA LEU A 48 5.56 5.71 -5.61
C LEU A 48 5.51 5.77 -4.08
N LEU A 49 6.67 5.58 -3.44
CA LEU A 49 6.79 5.62 -1.99
C LEU A 49 6.38 7.00 -1.45
N SER A 50 6.88 8.07 -2.05
CA SER A 50 6.53 9.44 -1.65
C SER A 50 5.04 9.73 -1.81
N MET A 51 4.41 9.25 -2.88
CA MET A 51 2.97 9.39 -3.10
C MET A 51 2.16 8.69 -2.00
N ILE A 52 2.54 7.45 -1.65
CA ILE A 52 1.91 6.69 -0.57
C ILE A 52 2.08 7.45 0.76
N VAL A 53 3.29 7.92 1.06
CA VAL A 53 3.57 8.68 2.29
C VAL A 53 2.76 9.97 2.36
N VAL A 54 2.62 10.72 1.27
CA VAL A 54 1.83 11.96 1.24
C VAL A 54 0.34 11.67 1.40
N LEU A 55 -0.17 10.62 0.74
CA LEU A 55 -1.58 10.25 0.82
C LEU A 55 -1.95 9.82 2.25
N TRP A 56 -1.21 8.88 2.82
CA TRP A 56 -1.49 8.36 4.16
C TRP A 56 -1.08 9.33 5.25
N GLY A 57 0.09 9.95 5.14
CA GLY A 57 0.59 10.93 6.08
C GLY A 57 -0.25 12.20 6.09
N GLY A 58 -0.69 12.69 4.93
CA GLY A 58 -1.60 13.82 4.82
C GLY A 58 -2.96 13.52 5.44
N LEU A 59 -3.53 12.34 5.18
CA LEU A 59 -4.78 11.90 5.81
C LEU A 59 -4.64 11.81 7.34
N PHE A 60 -3.52 11.26 7.82
CA PHE A 60 -3.22 11.18 9.25
C PHE A 60 -3.13 12.57 9.89
N VAL A 61 -2.34 13.49 9.33
CA VAL A 61 -2.22 14.87 9.82
C VAL A 61 -3.59 15.57 9.78
N PHE A 62 -4.35 15.40 8.71
CA PHE A 62 -5.70 15.96 8.60
C PHE A 62 -6.63 15.43 9.70
N SER A 63 -6.60 14.12 9.98
CA SER A 63 -7.38 13.55 11.08
C SER A 63 -6.96 14.08 12.46
N MET A 64 -5.67 14.32 12.69
CA MET A 64 -5.17 14.94 13.92
C MET A 64 -5.66 16.37 14.05
N LEU A 65 -5.64 17.14 12.95
CA LEU A 65 -6.17 18.50 12.91
C LEU A 65 -7.67 18.51 13.23
N LEU A 66 -8.45 17.62 12.63
CA LEU A 66 -9.88 17.49 12.93
C LEU A 66 -10.10 17.15 14.41
N LYS A 67 -9.33 16.21 14.97
CA LYS A 67 -9.40 15.88 16.39
C LYS A 67 -9.12 17.10 17.26
N PHE A 68 -8.09 17.87 16.93
CA PHE A 68 -7.74 19.08 17.66
C PHE A 68 -8.82 20.16 17.55
N VAL A 69 -9.36 20.43 16.36
CA VAL A 69 -10.36 21.50 16.16
C VAL A 69 -11.69 21.16 16.82
N PHE A 70 -12.16 19.91 16.72
CA PHE A 70 -13.52 19.55 17.14
C PHE A 70 -13.60 18.89 18.53
N PHE A 71 -12.50 18.35 19.05
CA PHE A 71 -12.51 17.54 20.28
C PHE A 71 -11.41 17.95 21.30
N SER A 72 -10.83 19.16 21.16
CA SER A 72 -9.85 19.71 22.11
C SER A 72 -10.48 20.51 23.26
N SER A 73 -11.79 20.73 23.25
CA SER A 73 -12.56 21.38 24.33
C SER A 73 -13.22 20.36 25.25
#